data_AF-A0A7S0FQW2-F1
#
_entry.id   AF-A0A7S0FQW2-F1
#
_cell.length_a   1.000
_cell.length_b   1.000
_cell.length_c   1.000
_cell.angle_alpha   90.00
_cell.angle_beta   90.00
_cell.angle_gamma   90.00
#
_symmetry.space_group_name_H-M   'P 1'
#
loop_
_entity.id
_entity.type
_entity.pdbx_description
1 polymer ?
#
loop_
_entity_poly.entity_id
_entity_poly.type
_entity_poly.pdbx_seq_one_letter_code
_entity_poly.pdbx_strand_id
1 'polypeptide(L)'
;AMASKESWRAWMAGPSRELERLLTAEYERTKSWSFTCEVCHLPMQDPRGHLCGQKHLSALRRTAKTQQLFVLAQGRYMFDHLTGELKPVTGEAEQEEPVAQNATCAQPAAALPPATDAMASKESWRAWMAGPSRELERLLTAEYERTKSWSFTCEVCHLPMQDPRGHLCGQKHLSALRRTAKTQQLFVLAQGRYMFDHLTGELKPVTGEAEQEEPVAQNATCAQPAAALPPATDAMASKES
;
A
#
# COMPACT_ATOMS: atom_id res chain seq x y z
N ALA A 1 -31.36 -8.71 2.53
CA ALA A 1 -30.49 -7.51 2.64
C ALA A 1 -30.10 -7.32 4.10
N MET A 2 -28.80 -7.22 4.41
CA MET A 2 -28.37 -6.91 5.78
C MET A 2 -28.64 -5.43 6.08
N ALA A 3 -29.63 -5.20 6.95
CA ALA A 3 -30.24 -3.88 7.15
C ALA A 3 -29.33 -2.90 7.90
N SER A 4 -28.51 -3.36 8.83
CA SER A 4 -27.67 -2.50 9.67
C SER A 4 -26.19 -2.91 9.69
N LYS A 5 -25.35 -1.98 10.16
CA LYS A 5 -23.91 -2.18 10.38
C LYS A 5 -23.67 -3.22 11.47
N GLU A 6 -24.51 -3.25 12.49
CA GLU A 6 -24.45 -4.17 13.62
C GLU A 6 -24.73 -5.61 13.14
N SER A 7 -25.75 -5.79 12.31
CA SER A 7 -26.04 -7.10 11.70
C SER A 7 -24.90 -7.56 10.79
N TRP A 8 -24.32 -6.65 10.00
CA TRP A 8 -23.14 -6.96 9.18
C TRP A 8 -21.95 -7.41 10.02
N ARG A 9 -21.62 -6.68 11.09
CA ARG A 9 -20.53 -7.01 12.01
C ARG A 9 -20.73 -8.36 12.67
N ALA A 10 -21.93 -8.62 13.17
CA ALA A 10 -22.25 -9.89 13.80
C ALA A 10 -22.09 -11.06 12.81
N TRP A 11 -22.59 -10.89 11.58
CA TRP A 11 -22.49 -11.90 10.53
C TRP A 11 -21.05 -12.12 10.06
N MET A 12 -20.26 -11.06 9.86
CA MET A 12 -18.85 -11.17 9.44
C MET A 12 -17.89 -11.64 10.53
N ALA A 13 -18.30 -11.69 11.80
CA ALA A 13 -17.39 -11.99 12.91
C ALA A 13 -16.74 -13.38 12.79
N GLY A 14 -17.48 -14.38 12.31
CA GLY A 14 -16.96 -15.73 12.04
C GLY A 14 -16.04 -15.76 10.82
N PRO A 15 -16.56 -15.45 9.62
CA PRO A 15 -15.79 -15.40 8.37
C PRO A 15 -14.47 -14.62 8.46
N SER A 16 -14.52 -13.44 9.07
CA SER A 16 -13.34 -12.58 9.18
C SER A 16 -12.27 -13.13 10.13
N ARG A 17 -12.66 -13.89 11.16
CA ARG A 17 -11.72 -14.58 12.05
C ARG A 17 -11.01 -15.72 11.33
N GLU A 18 -11.73 -16.47 10.50
CA GLU A 18 -11.12 -17.57 9.74
C GLU A 18 -10.13 -17.04 8.69
N LEU A 19 -10.49 -15.96 7.99
CA LEU A 19 -9.54 -15.31 7.08
C LEU A 19 -8.33 -14.73 7.83
N GLU A 20 -8.55 -14.05 8.95
CA GLU A 20 -7.47 -13.52 9.81
C GLU A 20 -6.49 -14.63 10.22
N ARG A 21 -6.99 -15.81 10.59
CA ARG A 21 -6.17 -16.98 10.93
C ARG A 21 -5.24 -17.38 9.79
N LEU A 22 -5.74 -17.46 8.56
CA LEU A 22 -4.91 -17.79 7.38
C LEU A 22 -3.87 -16.71 7.08
N LEU A 23 -4.27 -15.44 7.06
CA LEU A 23 -3.36 -14.34 6.74
C LEU A 23 -2.27 -14.16 7.80
N THR A 24 -2.61 -14.39 9.08
CA THR A 24 -1.64 -14.38 10.18
C THR A 24 -0.64 -15.51 10.05
N ALA A 25 -1.08 -16.72 9.71
CA ALA A 25 -0.17 -17.86 9.48
C ALA A 25 0.80 -17.58 8.32
N GLU A 26 0.33 -16.94 7.26
CA GLU A 26 1.18 -16.54 6.13
C GLU A 26 2.17 -15.43 6.49
N TYR A 27 1.73 -14.44 7.28
CA TYR A 27 2.62 -13.42 7.84
C TYR A 27 3.70 -14.03 8.73
N GLU A 28 3.35 -14.94 9.63
CA GLU A 28 4.34 -15.58 10.52
C GLU A 28 5.41 -16.34 9.74
N ARG A 29 5.02 -16.91 8.59
CA ARG A 29 5.92 -17.65 7.69
C ARG A 29 6.82 -16.73 6.87
N THR A 30 6.28 -15.65 6.32
CA THR A 30 7.00 -14.76 5.37
C THR A 30 7.65 -13.58 6.05
N LYS A 31 7.25 -13.27 7.29
CA LYS A 31 7.56 -12.04 8.03
C LYS A 31 7.24 -10.77 7.26
N SER A 32 6.27 -10.83 6.35
CA SER A 32 5.83 -9.72 5.50
C SER A 32 4.32 -9.69 5.39
N TRP A 33 3.73 -8.49 5.46
CA TRP A 33 2.30 -8.27 5.34
C TRP A 33 1.99 -7.48 4.07
N SER A 34 1.53 -8.15 3.02
CA SER A 34 1.27 -7.54 1.71
C SER A 34 -0.19 -7.67 1.23
N PHE A 35 -1.12 -8.01 2.12
CA PHE A 35 -2.52 -8.23 1.74
C PHE A 35 -3.29 -6.92 1.60
N THR A 36 -3.95 -6.73 0.47
CA THR A 36 -4.85 -5.61 0.18
C THR A 36 -6.25 -6.14 -0.10
N CYS A 37 -7.28 -5.39 0.29
CA CYS A 37 -8.65 -5.78 -0.02
C CYS A 37 -9.02 -5.34 -1.44
N GLU A 38 -9.51 -6.24 -2.29
CA GLU A 38 -9.92 -5.91 -3.65
C GLU A 38 -11.22 -5.10 -3.73
N VAL A 39 -12.04 -5.15 -2.69
CA VAL A 39 -13.31 -4.43 -2.60
C VAL A 39 -13.09 -2.94 -2.34
N CYS A 40 -12.16 -2.60 -1.46
CA CYS A 40 -11.94 -1.22 -1.03
C CYS A 40 -10.53 -0.68 -1.26
N HIS A 41 -9.61 -1.51 -1.77
CA HIS A 41 -8.21 -1.18 -2.08
C HIS A 41 -7.43 -0.58 -0.91
N LEU A 42 -7.72 -1.04 0.31
CA LEU A 42 -6.96 -0.67 1.50
C LEU A 42 -6.14 -1.87 1.99
N PRO A 43 -4.97 -1.63 2.61
CA PRO A 43 -4.21 -2.66 3.30
C PRO A 43 -5.05 -3.36 4.37
N MET A 44 -4.92 -4.69 4.48
CA MET A 44 -5.65 -5.51 5.45
C MET A 44 -4.80 -5.85 6.67
N GLN A 45 -4.18 -4.88 7.35
CA GLN A 45 -3.33 -5.14 8.53
C GLN A 45 -4.09 -5.80 9.70
N ASP A 46 -5.39 -5.52 9.80
CA ASP A 46 -6.34 -6.15 10.71
C ASP A 46 -7.53 -6.65 9.87
N PRO A 47 -7.46 -7.88 9.30
CA PRO A 47 -8.51 -8.42 8.45
C PRO A 47 -9.89 -8.41 9.14
N ARG A 48 -9.91 -8.68 10.44
CA ARG A 48 -11.13 -8.76 11.23
C ARG A 48 -11.79 -7.38 11.38
N GLY A 49 -11.05 -6.40 11.87
CA GLY A 49 -11.53 -5.03 12.01
C GLY A 49 -11.87 -4.40 10.65
N HIS A 50 -11.08 -4.71 9.61
CA HIS A 50 -11.30 -4.26 8.25
C HIS A 50 -12.64 -4.74 7.68
N LEU A 51 -12.85 -6.05 7.65
CA LEU A 51 -14.04 -6.68 7.06
C LEU A 51 -15.33 -6.35 7.84
N CYS A 52 -15.23 -6.21 9.16
CA CYS A 52 -16.32 -5.75 10.03
C CYS A 52 -16.55 -4.23 9.99
N GLY A 53 -15.74 -3.49 9.23
CA GLY A 53 -15.75 -2.04 9.17
C GLY A 53 -16.87 -1.46 8.29
N GLN A 54 -17.38 -0.28 8.68
CA GLN A 54 -18.37 0.46 7.87
C GLN A 54 -17.82 0.85 6.49
N LYS A 55 -16.51 1.15 6.42
CA LYS A 55 -15.84 1.52 5.17
C LYS A 55 -15.88 0.36 4.17
N HIS A 56 -15.57 -0.85 4.62
CA HIS A 56 -15.65 -2.07 3.81
C HIS A 56 -17.08 -2.36 3.35
N LEU A 57 -18.05 -2.37 4.28
CA LEU A 57 -19.47 -2.55 3.94
C LEU A 57 -19.97 -1.53 2.90
N SER A 58 -19.58 -0.25 3.06
CA SER A 58 -19.96 0.80 2.12
C SER A 58 -19.29 0.63 0.77
N ALA A 59 -18.05 0.13 0.72
CA ALA A 59 -17.37 -0.20 -0.54
C ALA A 59 -18.04 -1.39 -1.23
N LEU A 60 -18.32 -2.46 -0.49
CA LEU A 60 -18.98 -3.67 -0.98
C LEU A 60 -20.33 -3.36 -1.62
N ARG A 61 -21.14 -2.48 -1.00
CA ARG A 61 -22.43 -2.03 -1.56
C ARG A 61 -22.32 -1.28 -2.88
N ARG A 62 -21.15 -0.71 -3.20
CA ARG A 62 -20.92 0.08 -4.42
C ARG A 62 -20.18 -0.68 -5.51
N THR A 63 -19.64 -1.87 -5.21
CA THR A 63 -18.90 -2.67 -6.17
C THR A 63 -19.67 -3.94 -6.54
N ALA A 64 -19.48 -4.42 -7.75
CA ALA A 64 -19.93 -5.75 -8.15
C ALA A 64 -18.95 -6.86 -7.70
N LYS A 65 -17.77 -6.49 -7.19
CA LYS A 65 -16.78 -7.45 -6.68
C LYS A 65 -17.21 -7.98 -5.32
N THR A 66 -17.68 -9.22 -5.31
CA THR A 66 -18.06 -9.94 -4.09
C THR A 66 -17.03 -10.97 -3.67
N GLN A 67 -16.08 -11.30 -4.54
CA GLN A 67 -15.08 -12.34 -4.33
C GLN A 67 -13.67 -11.76 -4.39
N GLN A 68 -12.78 -12.29 -3.56
CA GLN A 68 -11.37 -11.93 -3.52
C GLN A 68 -10.49 -13.18 -3.44
N LEU A 69 -9.50 -13.26 -4.33
CA LEU A 69 -8.51 -14.32 -4.34
C LEU A 69 -7.32 -13.95 -3.44
N PHE A 70 -6.99 -14.84 -2.51
CA PHE A 70 -5.79 -14.78 -1.70
C PHE A 70 -4.82 -15.85 -2.16
N VAL A 71 -3.59 -15.45 -2.51
CA VAL A 71 -2.51 -16.36 -2.87
C VAL A 71 -1.57 -16.45 -1.67
N LEU A 72 -1.55 -17.62 -1.03
CA LEU A 72 -0.73 -17.95 0.14
C LEU A 72 0.17 -19.14 -0.23
N ALA A 73 1.18 -19.47 0.58
CA ALA A 73 1.95 -20.69 0.30
C ALA A 73 1.16 -21.98 0.43
N GLN A 74 0.14 -22.01 1.29
CA GLN A 74 -0.69 -23.20 1.44
C GLN A 74 -1.61 -23.40 0.24
N GLY A 75 -1.73 -22.40 -0.64
CA GLY A 75 -2.49 -22.47 -1.87
C GLY A 75 -3.27 -21.19 -2.16
N ARG A 76 -4.22 -21.31 -3.08
CA ARG A 76 -5.12 -20.23 -3.48
C ARG A 76 -6.45 -20.37 -2.74
N TYR A 77 -6.93 -19.29 -2.13
CA TYR A 77 -8.19 -19.24 -1.39
C TYR A 77 -9.10 -18.17 -1.95
N MET A 78 -10.34 -18.52 -2.25
CA MET A 78 -11.37 -17.57 -2.64
C MET A 78 -12.21 -17.21 -1.42
N PHE A 79 -12.27 -15.93 -1.09
CA PHE A 79 -13.14 -15.41 -0.04
C PHE A 79 -14.33 -14.69 -0.67
N ASP A 80 -15.54 -15.15 -0.37
CA ASP A 80 -16.77 -14.48 -0.79
C ASP A 80 -17.27 -13.56 0.32
N HIS A 81 -17.26 -12.26 0.05
CA HIS A 81 -17.66 -11.22 1.00
C HIS A 81 -19.18 -11.22 1.28
N LEU A 82 -20.01 -11.85 0.45
CA LEU A 82 -21.46 -11.92 0.65
C LEU A 82 -21.90 -13.18 1.40
N THR A 83 -21.18 -14.28 1.24
CA THR A 83 -21.48 -15.54 1.96
C THR A 83 -20.58 -15.75 3.18
N GLY A 84 -19.43 -15.06 3.23
CA GLY A 84 -18.41 -15.26 4.26
C GLY A 84 -17.67 -16.58 4.11
N GLU A 85 -17.91 -17.30 3.01
CA GLU A 85 -17.26 -18.57 2.74
C GLU A 85 -15.82 -18.33 2.26
N LEU A 86 -14.90 -19.09 2.84
CA LEU A 86 -13.51 -19.17 2.43
C LEU A 86 -13.28 -20.56 1.86
N LYS A 87 -13.09 -20.67 0.54
CA LYS A 87 -12.94 -21.94 -0.16
C LYS A 87 -11.54 -22.06 -0.74
N PRO A 88 -10.82 -23.18 -0.53
CA PRO A 88 -9.62 -23.45 -1.31
C PRO A 88 -10.05 -23.56 -2.78
N VAL A 89 -9.29 -22.94 -3.67
CA VAL A 89 -9.49 -23.05 -5.11
C VAL A 89 -8.87 -24.38 -5.54
N THR A 90 -9.64 -25.46 -5.37
CA THR A 90 -9.28 -26.80 -5.83
C THR A 90 -9.60 -26.92 -7.30
N GLY A 91 -8.63 -26.58 -8.12
CA GLY A 91 -8.62 -27.00 -9.51
C GLY A 91 -7.25 -27.53 -9.81
N GLU A 92 -7.19 -28.68 -10.49
CA GLU A 92 -6.17 -28.97 -11.50
C GLU A 92 -6.29 -27.96 -12.65
N ALA A 93 -6.44 -26.66 -12.32
CA ALA A 93 -6.05 -25.63 -13.24
C ALA A 93 -4.61 -25.97 -13.50
N GLU A 94 -4.38 -26.42 -14.72
CA GLU A 94 -3.09 -26.56 -15.35
C GLU A 94 -2.15 -25.57 -14.70
N GLN A 95 -0.91 -26.00 -14.50
CA GLN A 95 0.16 -25.04 -14.53
C GLN A 95 0.03 -24.26 -15.86
N GLU A 96 -0.83 -23.25 -15.90
CA GLU A 96 -0.36 -21.90 -16.16
C GLU A 96 0.78 -21.76 -15.14
N GLU A 97 1.95 -22.25 -15.57
CA GLU A 97 3.24 -21.67 -15.24
C GLU A 97 2.97 -20.21 -15.00
N PRO A 98 3.49 -19.61 -13.92
CA PRO A 98 3.31 -18.19 -13.69
C PRO A 98 3.61 -17.53 -15.02
N VAL A 99 2.57 -17.10 -15.76
CA VAL A 99 2.75 -16.52 -17.07
C VAL A 99 3.60 -15.37 -16.67
N ALA A 100 4.87 -15.46 -17.07
CA ALA A 100 5.80 -14.45 -16.76
C ALA A 100 5.10 -13.22 -17.31
N GLN A 101 4.62 -12.35 -16.42
CA GLN A 101 4.21 -11.01 -16.82
C GLN A 101 5.47 -10.22 -17.26
N ASN A 102 6.59 -10.92 -17.49
CA ASN A 102 7.59 -10.69 -18.51
C ASN A 102 7.26 -11.45 -19.80
N ALA A 103 6.42 -10.86 -20.64
CA ALA A 103 6.51 -10.86 -22.12
C ALA A 103 5.14 -10.53 -22.71
N THR A 104 4.59 -9.35 -22.41
CA THR A 104 4.01 -8.63 -23.54
C THR A 104 5.21 -8.15 -24.33
N CYS A 105 5.29 -8.68 -25.55
CA CYS A 105 6.19 -8.33 -26.63
C CYS A 105 6.75 -6.91 -26.48
N ALA A 106 8.02 -6.74 -26.81
CA ALA A 106 8.49 -5.51 -27.42
C ALA A 106 7.61 -5.22 -28.65
N GLN A 107 6.40 -4.71 -28.40
CA GLN A 107 5.70 -3.94 -29.40
C GLN A 107 6.69 -2.83 -29.74
N PRO A 108 6.96 -2.60 -31.04
CA PRO A 108 7.70 -1.41 -31.42
C PRO A 108 7.07 -0.26 -30.67
N ALA A 109 7.87 0.54 -29.96
CA ALA A 109 7.42 1.63 -29.10
C ALA A 109 6.47 2.52 -29.91
N ALA A 110 5.19 2.16 -29.91
CA ALA A 110 4.15 2.96 -30.52
C ALA A 110 4.22 4.24 -29.72
N ALA A 111 4.52 5.33 -30.42
CA ALA A 111 4.75 6.63 -29.83
C ALA A 111 3.68 6.83 -28.76
N LEU A 112 4.16 6.83 -27.52
CA LEU A 112 3.32 6.89 -26.35
C LEU A 112 2.39 8.10 -26.55
N PRO A 113 1.06 7.94 -26.41
CA PRO A 113 0.13 9.05 -26.65
C PRO A 113 0.56 10.25 -25.80
N PRO A 114 0.37 11.50 -26.26
CA PRO A 114 0.76 12.66 -25.46
C PRO A 114 0.11 12.56 -24.07
N ALA A 115 0.84 13.00 -23.03
CA ALA A 115 0.41 12.83 -21.64
C ALA A 115 -1.00 13.38 -21.36
N THR A 116 -1.45 14.37 -22.15
CA THR A 116 -2.81 14.90 -22.13
C THR A 116 -3.88 13.83 -22.36
N ASP A 117 -3.63 12.91 -23.30
CA ASP A 117 -4.58 11.84 -23.66
C ASP A 117 -4.58 10.75 -22.58
N ALA A 118 -3.39 10.42 -22.06
CA ALA A 118 -3.25 9.50 -20.94
C ALA A 118 -4.03 10.00 -19.71
N MET A 119 -4.02 11.31 -19.47
CA MET A 119 -4.74 11.93 -18.36
C MET A 119 -6.25 12.06 -18.58
N ALA A 120 -6.84 11.69 -19.73
CA ALA A 120 -8.27 11.88 -19.99
C ALA A 120 -9.16 11.01 -19.09
N SER A 121 -8.79 9.74 -18.89
CA SER A 121 -9.53 8.75 -18.10
C SER A 121 -8.64 8.05 -17.08
N LYS A 122 -9.25 7.35 -16.11
CA LYS A 122 -8.50 6.56 -15.13
C LYS A 122 -7.82 5.35 -15.78
N GLU A 123 -8.50 4.76 -16.75
CA GLU A 123 -8.08 3.55 -17.47
C GLU A 123 -6.86 3.86 -18.35
N SER A 124 -6.93 4.94 -19.14
CA SER A 124 -5.80 5.44 -19.93
C SER A 124 -4.61 5.81 -19.05
N TRP A 125 -4.87 6.48 -17.92
CA TRP A 125 -3.84 6.87 -16.96
C TRP A 125 -3.14 5.67 -16.34
N ARG A 126 -3.91 4.67 -15.91
CA ARG A 126 -3.36 3.44 -15.34
C ARG A 126 -2.51 2.70 -16.36
N ALA A 127 -2.94 2.62 -17.62
CA ALA A 127 -2.16 1.99 -18.69
C ALA A 127 -0.84 2.74 -18.92
N TRP A 128 -0.90 4.07 -18.99
CA TRP A 128 0.26 4.96 -19.12
C TRP A 128 1.28 4.78 -18.00
N MET A 129 0.82 4.84 -16.75
CA MET A 129 1.69 4.79 -15.58
C MET A 129 2.14 3.38 -15.19
N ALA A 130 1.63 2.32 -15.83
CA ALA A 130 1.91 0.95 -15.42
C ALA A 130 3.41 0.61 -15.42
N GLY A 131 4.14 1.04 -16.46
CA GLY A 131 5.60 0.89 -16.56
C GLY A 131 6.35 1.81 -15.60
N PRO A 132 6.19 3.14 -15.73
CA PRO A 132 6.82 4.13 -14.84
C PRO A 132 6.70 3.84 -13.35
N SER A 133 5.49 3.50 -12.90
CA SER A 133 5.23 3.26 -11.49
C SER A 133 5.89 1.99 -10.97
N ARG A 134 6.05 0.96 -11.81
CA ARG A 134 6.80 -0.26 -11.48
C ARG A 134 8.31 0.02 -11.35
N GLU A 135 8.85 0.84 -12.24
CA GLU A 135 10.27 1.20 -12.18
C GLU A 135 10.60 2.03 -10.93
N LEU A 136 9.74 3.00 -10.59
CA LEU A 136 9.87 3.75 -9.34
C LEU A 136 9.72 2.82 -8.13
N GLU A 137 8.72 1.95 -8.11
CA GLU A 137 8.52 0.96 -7.03
C GLU A 137 9.78 0.12 -6.81
N ARG A 138 10.41 -0.38 -7.88
CA ARG A 138 11.66 -1.14 -7.82
C ARG A 138 12.78 -0.36 -7.13
N LEU A 139 12.95 0.93 -7.46
CA LEU A 139 13.96 1.79 -6.80
C LEU A 139 13.66 2.00 -5.32
N LEU A 140 12.42 2.34 -4.97
CA LEU A 140 12.04 2.62 -3.58
C LEU A 140 12.09 1.37 -2.70
N THR A 141 11.70 0.20 -3.23
CA THR A 141 11.84 -1.08 -2.55
C THR A 141 13.31 -1.43 -2.32
N ALA A 142 14.20 -1.22 -3.30
CA ALA A 142 15.63 -1.47 -3.12
C ALA A 142 16.23 -0.60 -2.00
N GLU A 143 15.80 0.67 -1.91
CA GLU A 143 16.22 1.57 -0.84
C GLU A 143 15.66 1.17 0.53
N TYR A 144 14.40 0.73 0.59
CA TYR A 144 13.82 0.16 1.80
C TYR A 144 14.58 -1.08 2.27
N GLU A 145 14.90 -2.01 1.37
CA GLU A 145 15.63 -3.23 1.73
C GLU A 145 17.01 -2.92 2.32
N ARG A 146 17.63 -1.83 1.88
CA ARG A 146 18.93 -1.37 2.36
C ARG A 146 18.86 -0.65 3.70
N THR A 147 17.88 0.22 3.88
CA THR A 147 17.76 1.10 5.07
C THR A 147 16.86 0.54 6.17
N LYS A 148 16.02 -0.43 5.83
CA LYS A 148 14.91 -0.97 6.63
C LYS A 148 13.95 0.12 7.14
N SER A 149 13.85 1.23 6.42
CA SER A 149 12.99 2.37 6.75
C SER A 149 12.25 2.86 5.51
N TRP A 150 10.94 3.12 5.66
CA TRP A 150 10.11 3.65 4.58
C TRP A 150 9.71 5.09 4.89
N SER A 151 10.30 6.06 4.19
CA SER A 151 10.06 7.50 4.41
C SER A 151 9.55 8.25 3.18
N PHE A 152 9.19 7.54 2.11
CA PHE A 152 8.78 8.16 0.85
C PHE A 152 7.34 8.68 0.90
N THR A 153 7.17 9.96 0.58
CA THR A 153 5.87 10.65 0.47
C THR A 153 5.74 11.25 -0.92
N CYS A 154 4.55 11.15 -1.53
CA CYS A 154 4.30 11.76 -2.82
C CYS A 154 4.11 13.28 -2.67
N GLU A 155 4.83 14.11 -3.41
CA GLU A 155 4.74 15.57 -3.35
C GLU A 155 3.50 16.12 -4.07
N VAL A 156 2.87 15.33 -4.94
CA VAL A 156 1.60 15.69 -5.61
C VAL A 156 0.42 15.52 -4.66
N CYS A 157 0.40 14.45 -3.87
CA CYS A 157 -0.73 14.07 -3.03
C CYS A 157 -0.50 14.30 -1.53
N HIS A 158 0.74 14.50 -1.11
CA HIS A 158 1.20 14.48 0.29
C HIS A 158 0.79 13.22 1.05
N LEU A 159 0.74 12.08 0.36
CA LEU A 159 0.42 10.77 0.94
C LEU A 159 1.67 9.89 0.99
N PRO A 160 1.85 9.07 2.04
CA PRO A 160 2.89 8.06 2.09
C PRO A 160 2.77 7.10 0.90
N MET A 161 3.89 6.80 0.26
CA MET A 161 3.95 5.93 -0.92
C MET A 161 4.25 4.48 -0.56
N GLN A 162 3.54 3.86 0.39
CA GLN A 162 3.80 2.47 0.79
C GLN A 162 3.62 1.45 -0.36
N ASP A 163 2.73 1.78 -1.29
CA ASP A 163 2.50 1.05 -2.55
C ASP A 163 2.62 2.07 -3.70
N PRO A 164 3.84 2.36 -4.19
CA PRO A 164 4.07 3.36 -5.24
C PRO A 164 3.25 3.08 -6.49
N ARG A 165 3.15 1.79 -6.89
CA ARG A 165 2.41 1.37 -8.07
C ARG A 165 0.92 1.65 -7.95
N GLY A 166 0.31 1.18 -6.86
CA GLY A 166 -1.11 1.41 -6.59
C GLY A 166 -1.43 2.89 -6.38
N HIS A 167 -0.53 3.64 -5.74
CA HIS A 167 -0.66 5.08 -5.54
C HIS A 167 -0.68 5.84 -6.87
N LEU A 168 0.39 5.71 -7.68
CA LEU A 168 0.57 6.46 -8.93
C LEU A 168 -0.51 6.13 -9.96
N CYS A 169 -0.93 4.87 -10.05
CA CYS A 169 -2.01 4.43 -10.94
C CYS A 169 -3.42 4.75 -10.40
N GLY A 170 -3.53 5.40 -9.25
CA GLY A 170 -4.78 5.65 -8.54
C GLY A 170 -5.53 6.90 -9.03
N GLN A 171 -6.86 6.86 -8.97
CA GLN A 171 -7.72 8.02 -9.32
C GLN A 171 -7.43 9.26 -8.46
N LYS A 172 -7.08 9.04 -7.19
CA LYS A 172 -6.74 10.12 -6.26
C LYS A 172 -5.49 10.87 -6.74
N HIS A 173 -4.46 10.14 -7.16
CA HIS A 173 -3.23 10.71 -7.69
C HIS A 173 -3.49 11.48 -8.98
N LEU A 174 -4.19 10.87 -9.96
CA LEU A 174 -4.58 11.54 -11.19
C LEU A 174 -5.37 12.85 -10.92
N SER A 175 -6.31 12.81 -9.99
CA SER A 175 -7.13 13.99 -9.65
C SER A 175 -6.31 15.09 -8.97
N ALA A 176 -5.30 14.74 -8.17
CA ALA A 176 -4.38 15.68 -7.56
C ALA A 176 -3.42 16.28 -8.60
N LEU A 177 -2.89 15.42 -9.50
CA LEU A 177 -1.99 15.83 -10.57
C LEU A 177 -2.62 16.87 -11.50
N ARG A 178 -3.90 16.68 -11.87
CA ARG A 178 -4.67 17.65 -12.66
C ARG A 178 -4.83 19.04 -12.02
N ARG A 179 -4.59 19.18 -10.71
CA ARG A 179 -4.79 20.42 -9.95
C ARG A 179 -3.49 21.04 -9.46
N THR A 180 -2.35 20.39 -9.65
CA THR A 180 -1.05 20.89 -9.20
C THR A 180 -0.21 21.35 -10.38
N ALA A 181 0.63 22.35 -10.15
CA ALA A 181 1.70 22.72 -11.07
C ALA A 181 2.97 21.87 -10.86
N LYS A 182 3.06 21.18 -9.72
CA LYS A 182 4.23 20.37 -9.36
C LYS A 182 4.11 18.98 -9.99
N THR A 183 4.71 18.79 -11.15
CA THR A 183 4.73 17.50 -11.87
C THR A 183 5.99 16.70 -11.61
N GLN A 184 7.00 17.27 -10.95
CA GLN A 184 8.29 16.62 -10.74
C GLN A 184 8.54 16.43 -9.24
N GLN A 185 9.08 15.26 -8.90
CA GLN A 185 9.45 14.91 -7.53
C GLN A 185 10.87 14.34 -7.50
N LEU A 186 11.69 14.89 -6.60
CA LEU A 186 13.02 14.42 -6.33
C LEU A 186 12.99 13.32 -5.25
N PHE A 187 13.56 12.17 -5.57
CA PHE A 187 13.83 11.09 -4.62
C PHE A 187 15.32 11.06 -4.30
N VAL A 188 15.66 11.15 -3.01
CA VAL A 188 17.03 11.02 -2.51
C VAL A 188 17.17 9.61 -1.93
N LEU A 189 17.99 8.80 -2.58
CA LEU A 189 18.31 7.42 -2.21
C LEU A 189 19.83 7.31 -2.00
N ALA A 190 20.35 6.25 -1.40
CA ALA A 190 21.82 6.14 -1.32
C ALA A 190 22.51 5.93 -2.65
N GLN A 191 21.84 5.34 -3.64
CA GLN A 191 22.42 5.20 -4.97
C GLN A 191 22.50 6.54 -5.71
N GLY A 192 21.88 7.60 -5.17
CA GLY A 192 21.90 8.93 -5.74
C GLY A 192 20.54 9.62 -5.72
N ARG A 193 20.42 10.69 -6.51
CA ARG A 193 19.23 11.52 -6.62
C ARG A 193 18.51 11.18 -7.92
N TYR A 194 17.22 10.94 -7.85
CA TYR A 194 16.38 10.58 -9.00
C TYR A 194 15.23 11.56 -9.13
N MET A 195 15.04 12.14 -10.31
CA MET A 195 13.88 12.97 -10.62
C MET A 195 12.82 12.09 -11.30
N PHE A 196 11.63 12.05 -10.72
CA PHE A 196 10.47 11.40 -11.31
C PHE A 196 9.50 12.48 -11.80
N ASP A 197 9.20 12.45 -13.10
CA ASP A 197 8.16 13.29 -13.68
C ASP A 197 6.83 12.53 -13.66
N HIS A 198 5.90 12.97 -12.82
CA HIS A 198 4.58 12.40 -12.66
C HIS A 198 3.76 12.47 -13.95
N LEU A 199 3.98 13.44 -14.83
CA LEU A 199 3.20 13.61 -16.06
C LEU A 199 3.66 12.63 -17.14
N THR A 200 4.98 12.54 -17.34
CA THR A 200 5.56 11.70 -18.40
C THR A 200 5.85 10.28 -17.92
N GLY A 201 5.91 10.06 -16.60
CA GLY A 201 6.38 8.81 -16.02
C GLY A 201 7.89 8.60 -16.15
N GLU A 202 8.63 9.62 -16.59
CA GLU A 202 10.07 9.51 -16.80
C GLU A 202 10.82 9.57 -15.46
N LEU A 203 11.76 8.64 -15.29
CA LEU A 203 12.61 8.53 -14.11
C LEU A 203 14.07 8.71 -14.54
N LYS A 204 14.68 9.83 -14.15
CA LYS A 204 16.04 10.20 -14.56
C LYS A 204 16.95 10.34 -13.34
N PRO A 205 18.18 9.78 -13.38
CA PRO A 205 19.20 10.16 -12.41
C PRO A 205 19.51 11.65 -12.61
N VAL A 206 19.56 12.40 -11.52
CA VAL A 206 19.99 13.80 -11.53
C VAL A 206 21.52 13.79 -11.57
N THR A 207 22.06 13.91 -12.78
CA THR A 207 23.50 14.02 -13.01
C THR A 207 23.90 15.48 -12.88
N GLY A 208 24.65 15.77 -11.84
CA GLY A 208 25.18 17.10 -11.58
C GLY A 208 26.00 17.05 -10.31
N GLU A 209 27.20 17.63 -10.39
CA GLU A 209 28.06 17.98 -9.25
C GLU A 209 27.40 19.08 -8.42
N ALA A 210 26.12 18.92 -8.08
CA ALA A 210 25.53 19.72 -7.02
C ALA A 210 26.37 19.37 -5.80
N GLU A 211 27.24 20.33 -5.44
CA GLU A 211 28.10 20.35 -4.28
C GLU A 211 27.41 19.51 -3.22
N GLN A 212 28.10 18.45 -2.81
CA GLN A 212 27.77 17.78 -1.58
C GLN A 212 27.87 18.87 -0.50
N GLU A 213 26.78 19.61 -0.28
CA GLU A 213 26.44 20.04 1.07
C GLU A 213 26.35 18.71 1.79
N GLU A 214 27.47 18.32 2.41
CA GLU A 214 27.51 17.22 3.34
C GLU A 214 26.26 17.36 4.19
N PRO A 215 25.49 16.27 4.40
CA PRO A 215 24.44 16.31 5.38
C PRO A 215 25.12 16.74 6.66
N VAL A 216 24.93 18.01 7.04
CA VAL A 216 25.41 18.55 8.32
C VAL A 216 24.86 17.55 9.31
N ALA A 217 25.76 16.73 9.86
CA ALA A 217 25.41 15.71 10.80
C ALA A 217 24.73 16.47 11.92
N GLN A 218 23.40 16.46 11.92
CA GLN A 218 22.62 17.06 12.97
C GLN A 218 22.99 16.22 14.18
N ASN A 219 23.91 16.77 14.97
CA ASN A 219 24.41 16.21 16.19
C ASN A 219 23.26 15.53 16.91
N ALA A 220 23.32 14.21 16.97
CA ALA A 220 22.56 13.41 17.90
C ALA A 220 23.08 13.77 19.30
N THR A 221 22.68 14.92 19.82
CA THR A 221 22.82 15.28 21.23
C THR A 221 21.44 15.62 21.74
N CYS A 222 20.66 14.57 21.97
CA CYS A 222 19.57 14.63 22.93
C CYS A 222 19.87 13.59 24.02
N ALA A 223 20.92 13.84 24.79
CA ALA A 223 21.03 13.28 26.12
C ALA A 223 19.90 13.94 26.94
N GLN A 224 18.79 13.21 27.12
CA GLN A 224 17.77 13.60 28.07
C GLN A 224 18.38 13.54 29.48
N PRO A 225 18.28 14.59 30.31
CA PRO A 225 18.52 14.43 31.73
C PRO A 225 17.44 13.50 32.29
N ALA A 226 17.87 12.44 32.96
CA ALA A 226 17.01 11.55 33.72
C ALA A 226 16.20 12.38 34.73
N ALA A 227 14.91 12.55 34.46
CA ALA A 227 13.98 13.12 35.43
C ALA A 227 13.88 12.14 36.60
N ALA A 228 14.38 12.57 37.76
CA ALA A 228 14.27 11.85 39.01
C ALA A 228 12.79 11.59 39.33
N LEU A 229 12.46 10.32 39.57
CA LEU A 229 11.18 9.89 40.11
C LEU A 229 10.96 10.56 41.48
N PRO A 230 9.81 11.24 41.71
CA PRO A 230 9.46 11.65 43.06
C PRO A 230 9.20 10.40 43.93
N PRO A 231 9.55 10.44 45.22
CA PRO A 231 9.33 9.33 46.14
C PRO A 231 7.83 9.06 46.31
N ALA A 232 7.47 7.78 46.34
CA ALA A 232 6.14 7.32 46.68
C ALA A 232 5.80 7.74 48.11
N THR A 233 4.82 8.63 48.27
CA THR A 233 4.22 8.91 49.57
C THR A 233 3.12 7.89 49.81
N ASP A 234 3.42 6.91 50.66
CA ASP A 234 2.42 6.13 51.40
C ASP A 234 1.60 7.09 52.26
N ALA A 235 0.29 7.14 52.03
CA ALA A 235 -0.66 7.77 52.93
C ALA A 235 -1.75 6.75 53.26
N MET A 236 -1.50 6.00 54.33
CA MET A 236 -2.54 5.39 55.14
C MET A 236 -3.40 6.51 55.76
N ALA A 237 -4.70 6.46 55.57
CA ALA A 237 -5.64 7.13 56.45
C ALA A 237 -6.94 6.33 56.53
N SER A 238 -7.03 5.55 57.61
CA SER A 238 -8.26 5.07 58.23
C SER A 238 -9.28 6.19 58.35
N LYS A 239 -10.56 5.86 58.17
CA LYS A 239 -11.62 6.45 58.98
C LYS A 239 -12.82 5.51 59.05
N GLU A 240 -12.93 4.90 60.22
CA GLU A 240 -14.16 4.43 60.82
C GLU A 240 -15.17 5.58 60.94
N SER A 241 -16.43 5.33 60.57
CA SER A 241 -17.66 5.63 61.33
C SER A 241 -18.86 5.16 60.53
#